data_AF-X6BLL6-F1
#
_entry.id   AF-X6BLL6-F1
#
_cell.length_a   1.000
_cell.length_b   1.000
_cell.length_c   1.000
_cell.angle_alpha   90.00
_cell.angle_beta   90.00
_cell.angle_gamma   90.00
#
_symmetry.space_group_name_H-M   'P 1'
#
loop_
_entity.id
_entity.type
_entity.pdbx_description
1 polymer ?
#
loop_
_entity_poly.entity_id
_entity_poly.type
_entity_poly.pdbx_seq_one_letter_code
_entity_poly.pdbx_strand_id
1 'polypeptide(L)'
;MRELPQNVTPPANGDANETEHLYSRRFVLSGAGAMTLLGMAGCSTSTLELPQFQLDDTVTGSVRPIRPAISVDKNVTGPDVMYASLNDGGFEVPAVPYQKVKPEFRRQIVVNETGEAPGTIVVHLQERKLYLVQEGGDAIRYGVGIGKDGFRWSGRANIQYGKEWPTWTPPPEMIQRKPELVKWQNGQPGGLTNPLGARALYIYQDGKDTGYRIHGSPEWASIGQAMSSGCVRLINQDIIDLYSRVSKKNPVVVV
;
A
#
# COMPACT_ATOMS: atom_id res chain seq x y z
N MET A 1 26.95 -56.25 -24.74
CA MET A 1 28.28 -55.64 -24.53
C MET A 1 28.03 -54.38 -23.70
N ARG A 2 28.34 -54.32 -22.39
CA ARG A 2 29.68 -54.14 -21.77
C ARG A 2 30.36 -52.87 -22.34
N GLU A 3 30.70 -51.80 -21.61
CA GLU A 3 30.89 -51.54 -20.17
C GLU A 3 30.70 -50.03 -19.82
N LEU A 4 30.59 -49.72 -18.52
CA LEU A 4 30.87 -48.44 -17.84
C LEU A 4 32.08 -48.67 -16.88
N PRO A 5 32.54 -47.73 -16.03
CA PRO A 5 33.19 -46.43 -16.25
C PRO A 5 34.44 -46.23 -15.34
N GLN A 6 35.32 -45.24 -15.57
CA GLN A 6 36.29 -44.69 -14.58
C GLN A 6 36.76 -43.30 -15.06
N ASN A 7 37.20 -42.30 -14.29
CA ASN A 7 37.19 -41.94 -12.86
C ASN A 7 38.03 -40.64 -12.82
N VAL A 8 37.54 -39.49 -12.34
CA VAL A 8 38.44 -38.39 -11.91
C VAL A 8 37.83 -37.68 -10.69
N THR A 9 38.59 -37.74 -9.61
CA THR A 9 38.37 -37.28 -8.24
C THR A 9 38.58 -35.76 -8.05
N PRO A 10 37.97 -35.12 -7.04
CA PRO A 10 38.29 -33.76 -6.60
C PRO A 10 39.42 -33.74 -5.56
N PRO A 11 40.17 -32.62 -5.40
CA PRO A 11 41.13 -32.50 -4.31
C PRO A 11 40.47 -32.12 -2.97
N ALA A 12 41.11 -32.61 -1.92
CA ALA A 12 40.68 -32.65 -0.53
C ALA A 12 41.05 -31.40 0.29
N ASN A 13 40.36 -31.27 1.42
CA ASN A 13 40.68 -30.39 2.53
C ASN A 13 42.04 -30.74 3.16
N GLY A 14 42.73 -29.72 3.69
CA GLY A 14 43.96 -29.85 4.47
C GLY A 14 44.12 -28.69 5.46
N ASP A 15 43.63 -28.94 6.67
CA ASP A 15 44.13 -28.62 8.00
C ASP A 15 44.67 -27.24 8.41
N ALA A 16 44.11 -26.86 9.56
CA ALA A 16 44.60 -25.86 10.50
C ALA A 16 46.02 -26.20 11.00
N ASN A 17 46.79 -25.16 11.31
CA ASN A 17 47.79 -25.27 12.35
C ASN A 17 47.96 -23.94 13.10
N GLU A 18 47.86 -24.06 14.41
CA GLU A 18 48.02 -23.04 15.43
C GLU A 18 49.44 -22.47 15.44
N THR A 19 49.57 -21.21 15.86
CA THR A 19 50.80 -20.74 16.51
C THR A 19 50.44 -19.67 17.53
N GLU A 20 50.29 -20.13 18.77
CA GLU A 20 50.38 -19.36 20.00
C GLU A 20 51.75 -18.66 20.11
N HIS A 21 51.76 -17.41 20.57
CA HIS A 21 52.88 -16.87 21.35
C HIS A 21 52.36 -15.88 22.39
N LEU A 22 52.54 -16.28 23.65
CA LEU A 22 52.08 -15.61 24.85
C LEU A 22 53.14 -14.70 25.51
N TYR A 23 52.61 -13.76 26.30
CA TYR A 23 53.10 -13.15 27.57
C TYR A 23 54.10 -11.99 27.63
N SER A 24 53.62 -10.84 28.16
CA SER A 24 54.17 -10.05 29.30
C SER A 24 53.67 -8.59 29.23
N ARG A 25 53.38 -7.81 30.28
CA ARG A 25 53.65 -7.84 31.73
C ARG A 25 52.82 -6.74 32.43
N ARG A 26 52.31 -7.06 33.64
CA ARG A 26 52.23 -6.22 34.86
C ARG A 26 51.34 -4.96 34.91
N PHE A 27 50.36 -4.97 35.83
CA PHE A 27 50.27 -4.09 37.04
C PHE A 27 49.07 -4.59 37.91
N VAL A 28 49.29 -5.40 38.96
CA VAL A 28 49.44 -5.08 40.40
C VAL A 28 48.23 -4.37 41.07
N LEU A 29 47.31 -5.19 41.59
CA LEU A 29 46.79 -5.35 42.97
C LEU A 29 46.54 -4.16 43.95
N SER A 30 45.31 -4.22 44.50
CA SER A 30 44.86 -4.09 45.91
C SER A 30 44.74 -2.75 46.64
N GLY A 31 43.61 -2.60 47.35
CA GLY A 31 43.44 -1.67 48.47
C GLY A 31 42.02 -1.70 49.05
N ALA A 32 41.80 -2.52 50.08
CA ALA A 32 40.65 -2.46 50.98
C ALA A 32 40.93 -1.46 52.12
N GLY A 33 39.91 -0.73 52.59
CA GLY A 33 40.01 0.13 53.75
C GLY A 33 38.65 0.42 54.37
N ALA A 34 38.38 -0.19 55.52
CA ALA A 34 37.28 0.11 56.43
C ALA A 34 37.85 0.67 57.74
N MET A 35 37.25 1.71 58.31
CA MET A 35 37.09 1.96 59.76
C MET A 35 36.34 3.28 60.03
N THR A 36 35.10 3.11 60.48
CA THR A 36 34.38 3.76 61.60
C THR A 36 34.90 5.07 62.21
N LEU A 37 33.98 6.02 62.46
CA LEU A 37 33.88 6.77 63.73
C LEU A 37 32.42 7.20 64.01
N LEU A 38 32.04 7.08 65.28
CA LEU A 38 30.71 7.29 65.86
C LEU A 38 30.33 8.77 66.00
N GLY A 39 29.04 9.07 65.85
CA GLY A 39 28.42 10.31 66.30
C GLY A 39 27.06 10.03 66.94
N MET A 40 26.92 10.28 68.24
CA MET A 40 25.67 10.19 68.99
C MET A 40 24.73 11.34 68.60
N ALA A 41 23.46 11.04 68.33
CA ALA A 41 22.39 12.03 68.23
C ALA A 41 21.24 11.63 69.17
N GLY A 42 20.85 12.57 70.03
CA GLY A 42 19.86 12.39 71.08
C GLY A 42 18.43 12.24 70.58
N CYS A 43 17.57 11.70 71.44
CA CYS A 43 16.15 11.53 71.18
C CYS A 43 15.44 12.90 71.16
N SER A 44 14.99 13.33 69.98
CA SER A 44 13.94 14.34 69.84
C SER A 44 12.68 13.62 69.33
N THR A 45 11.59 13.68 70.09
CA THR A 45 10.27 13.21 69.66
C THR A 45 9.71 14.20 68.64
N SER A 46 10.10 14.03 67.38
CA SER A 46 9.46 14.67 66.24
C SER A 46 8.34 13.76 65.74
N THR A 47 7.13 14.28 65.75
CA THR A 47 5.96 13.71 65.07
C THR A 47 6.31 13.35 63.63
N LEU A 48 5.98 12.13 63.22
CA LEU A 48 6.07 11.70 61.81
C LEU A 48 5.07 12.49 60.97
N GLU A 49 5.46 13.64 60.45
CA GLU A 49 4.91 14.14 59.19
C GLU A 49 5.55 13.31 58.08
N LEU A 50 4.78 12.38 57.54
CA LEU A 50 5.13 11.73 56.28
C LEU A 50 5.34 12.84 55.24
N PRO A 51 6.46 12.86 54.51
CA PRO A 51 6.58 13.75 53.38
C PRO A 51 5.44 13.39 52.42
N GLN A 52 4.52 14.33 52.24
CA GLN A 52 3.65 14.32 51.07
C GLN A 52 4.59 14.13 49.89
N PHE A 53 4.42 13.03 49.16
CA PHE A 53 4.91 12.92 47.80
C PHE A 53 4.39 14.16 47.07
N GLN A 54 5.21 15.21 46.97
CA GLN A 54 5.04 16.23 45.96
C GLN A 54 5.25 15.47 44.65
N LEU A 55 4.14 15.03 44.07
CA LEU A 55 4.08 14.81 42.64
C LEU A 55 4.45 16.17 42.04
N ASP A 56 5.67 16.25 41.52
CA ASP A 56 6.04 17.34 40.63
C ASP A 56 5.03 17.31 39.48
N ASP A 57 4.06 18.23 39.50
CA ASP A 57 3.16 18.55 38.38
C ASP A 57 3.92 19.19 37.20
N THR A 58 5.22 18.89 37.07
CA THR A 58 5.86 18.95 35.77
C THR A 58 5.18 17.89 34.92
N VAL A 59 4.19 18.35 34.17
CA VAL A 59 3.62 17.68 33.00
C VAL A 59 4.80 17.24 32.16
N THR A 60 5.25 16.02 32.38
CA THR A 60 6.14 15.30 31.48
C THR A 60 5.32 15.21 30.22
N GLY A 61 5.68 16.08 29.27
CA GLY A 61 4.93 16.32 28.06
C GLY A 61 4.45 14.98 27.54
N SER A 62 3.12 14.82 27.53
CA SER A 62 2.52 13.79 26.71
C SER A 62 3.01 14.10 25.30
N VAL A 63 4.08 13.44 24.88
CA VAL A 63 4.39 13.24 23.48
C VAL A 63 3.21 12.42 23.00
N ARG A 64 2.08 13.09 22.76
CA ARG A 64 1.05 12.58 21.88
C ARG A 64 1.85 12.33 20.62
N PRO A 65 1.97 11.09 20.12
CA PRO A 65 2.44 10.94 18.77
C PRO A 65 1.52 11.87 17.97
N ILE A 66 2.11 12.88 17.33
CA ILE A 66 1.41 13.69 16.34
C ILE A 66 1.16 12.71 15.20
N ARG A 67 0.21 11.80 15.38
CA ARG A 67 -0.49 11.21 14.25
C ARG A 67 -1.12 12.44 13.61
N PRO A 68 -0.76 12.78 12.37
CA PRO A 68 -1.49 13.80 11.64
C PRO A 68 -2.97 13.45 11.80
N ALA A 69 -3.79 14.41 12.23
CA ALA A 69 -5.22 14.18 12.22
C ALA A 69 -5.58 13.92 10.76
N ILE A 70 -5.88 12.66 10.43
CA ILE A 70 -6.31 12.26 9.09
C ILE A 70 -7.43 13.23 8.72
N SER A 71 -7.24 13.95 7.61
CA SER A 71 -8.19 14.91 7.08
C SER A 71 -9.56 14.28 6.93
N VAL A 72 -10.59 15.07 7.16
CA VAL A 72 -11.98 14.62 7.06
C VAL A 72 -12.48 14.99 5.66
N ASP A 73 -12.45 14.03 4.74
CA ASP A 73 -13.17 14.16 3.47
C ASP A 73 -14.63 13.72 3.66
N LYS A 74 -15.56 14.66 3.48
CA LYS A 74 -17.02 14.43 3.58
C LYS A 74 -17.56 13.37 2.61
N ASN A 75 -16.85 13.09 1.52
CA ASN A 75 -17.23 12.11 0.50
C ASN A 75 -16.66 10.71 0.78
N VAL A 76 -15.77 10.57 1.77
CA VAL A 76 -15.28 9.27 2.26
C VAL A 76 -16.00 8.94 3.55
N THR A 77 -17.20 8.38 3.41
CA THR A 77 -18.15 8.08 4.50
C THR A 77 -18.04 6.62 4.96
N GLY A 78 -19.06 6.14 5.69
CA GLY A 78 -19.22 4.72 5.98
C GLY A 78 -19.31 3.87 4.68
N PRO A 79 -18.79 2.63 4.69
CA PRO A 79 -18.76 1.77 3.51
C PRO A 79 -20.16 1.36 3.03
N ASP A 80 -21.15 1.33 3.93
CA ASP A 80 -22.56 1.13 3.61
C ASP A 80 -23.11 2.21 2.66
N VAL A 81 -22.68 3.47 2.84
CA VAL A 81 -23.06 4.58 1.97
C VAL A 81 -22.21 4.59 0.70
N MET A 82 -20.88 4.43 0.82
CA MET A 82 -19.97 4.49 -0.33
C MET A 82 -20.24 3.38 -1.36
N TYR A 83 -20.68 2.21 -0.90
CA TYR A 83 -20.92 1.02 -1.72
C TYR A 83 -22.41 0.71 -1.93
N ALA A 84 -23.29 1.66 -1.61
CA ALA A 84 -24.71 1.56 -1.94
C ALA A 84 -24.95 1.53 -3.46
N SER A 85 -26.16 1.15 -3.86
CA SER A 85 -26.63 1.32 -5.23
C SER A 85 -26.76 2.81 -5.55
N LEU A 86 -26.44 3.21 -6.78
CA LEU A 86 -26.58 4.59 -7.22
C LEU A 86 -27.00 4.68 -8.69
N ASN A 87 -27.64 5.77 -9.07
CA ASN A 87 -27.90 6.09 -10.47
C ASN A 87 -26.74 6.89 -11.05
N ASP A 88 -26.19 6.44 -12.17
CA ASP A 88 -25.10 7.12 -12.87
C ASP A 88 -25.27 6.95 -14.39
N GLY A 89 -25.37 8.07 -15.11
CA GLY A 89 -25.48 8.06 -16.57
C GLY A 89 -26.69 7.28 -17.12
N GLY A 90 -27.78 7.17 -16.35
CA GLY A 90 -28.97 6.39 -16.72
C GLY A 90 -28.88 4.90 -16.36
N PHE A 91 -27.79 4.46 -15.73
CA PHE A 91 -27.63 3.10 -15.23
C PHE A 91 -27.83 3.06 -13.72
N GLU A 92 -28.53 2.04 -13.23
CA GLU A 92 -28.59 1.72 -11.81
C GLU A 92 -27.40 0.80 -11.46
N VAL A 93 -26.33 1.41 -10.95
CA VAL A 93 -25.14 0.67 -10.50
C VAL A 93 -25.52 -0.11 -9.24
N PRO A 94 -25.37 -1.44 -9.23
CA PRO A 94 -25.79 -2.25 -8.09
C PRO A 94 -24.91 -1.98 -6.86
N ALA A 95 -25.51 -2.13 -5.68
CA ALA A 95 -24.79 -2.10 -4.42
C ALA A 95 -23.72 -3.21 -4.38
N VAL A 96 -22.57 -2.89 -3.79
CA VAL A 96 -21.50 -3.88 -3.57
C VAL A 96 -21.64 -4.46 -2.16
N PRO A 97 -21.61 -5.79 -1.98
CA PRO A 97 -21.61 -6.40 -0.66
C PRO A 97 -20.24 -6.18 0.01
N TYR A 98 -20.00 -4.97 0.49
CA TYR A 98 -18.69 -4.51 0.96
C TYR A 98 -18.13 -5.36 2.09
N GLN A 99 -18.97 -6.07 2.85
CA GLN A 99 -18.55 -7.02 3.89
C GLN A 99 -17.71 -8.18 3.31
N LYS A 100 -17.91 -8.52 2.03
CA LYS A 100 -17.13 -9.53 1.30
C LYS A 100 -15.83 -8.97 0.72
N VAL A 101 -15.67 -7.65 0.67
CA VAL A 101 -14.42 -6.97 0.30
C VAL A 101 -13.62 -6.76 1.57
N LYS A 102 -12.34 -7.16 1.59
CA LYS A 102 -11.53 -6.99 2.79
C LYS A 102 -11.34 -5.50 3.12
N PRO A 103 -11.36 -5.09 4.41
CA PRO A 103 -11.30 -3.68 4.80
C PRO A 103 -10.13 -2.90 4.21
N GLU A 104 -8.97 -3.53 4.01
CA GLU A 104 -7.79 -2.90 3.43
C GLU A 104 -7.96 -2.48 1.96
N PHE A 105 -8.87 -3.11 1.23
CA PHE A 105 -9.19 -2.84 -0.17
C PHE A 105 -10.42 -1.94 -0.35
N ARG A 106 -11.05 -1.51 0.73
CA ARG A 106 -12.12 -0.51 0.69
C ARG A 106 -11.53 0.89 0.62
N ARG A 107 -12.29 1.83 0.03
CA ARG A 107 -11.93 3.24 -0.01
C ARG A 107 -11.78 3.79 1.40
N GLN A 108 -10.67 4.46 1.66
CA GLN A 108 -10.39 5.09 2.95
C GLN A 108 -9.34 6.18 2.83
N ILE A 109 -9.37 7.14 3.75
CA ILE A 109 -8.30 8.14 3.89
C ILE A 109 -7.19 7.53 4.74
N VAL A 110 -5.95 7.71 4.29
CA VAL A 110 -4.74 7.22 4.97
C VAL A 110 -3.69 8.31 4.97
N VAL A 111 -2.69 8.18 5.85
CA VAL A 111 -1.48 9.02 5.77
C VAL A 111 -0.79 8.78 4.43
N ASN A 112 -0.34 9.85 3.78
CA ASN A 112 0.41 9.75 2.53
C ASN A 112 1.85 9.31 2.80
N GLU A 113 2.15 8.06 2.48
CA GLU A 113 3.51 7.50 2.54
C GLU A 113 4.17 7.42 1.16
N THR A 114 3.50 7.92 0.11
CA THR A 114 3.97 7.78 -1.29
C THR A 114 5.12 8.72 -1.64
N GLY A 115 5.28 9.83 -0.90
CA GLY A 115 6.24 10.89 -1.21
C GLY A 115 5.90 11.75 -2.42
N GLU A 116 4.76 11.52 -3.09
CA GLU A 116 4.33 12.30 -4.25
C GLU A 116 3.57 13.56 -3.86
N ALA A 117 3.51 14.53 -4.78
CA ALA A 117 2.79 15.79 -4.59
C ALA A 117 1.26 15.60 -4.64
N PRO A 118 0.48 16.45 -3.95
CA PRO A 118 -0.98 16.46 -4.04
C PRO A 118 -1.52 16.45 -5.48
N GLY A 119 -2.59 15.69 -5.70
CA GLY A 119 -3.17 15.45 -7.02
C GLY A 119 -2.52 14.32 -7.83
N THR A 120 -1.41 13.75 -7.35
CA THR A 120 -0.77 12.59 -7.98
C THR A 120 -1.55 11.31 -7.68
N ILE A 121 -1.71 10.47 -8.70
CA ILE A 121 -2.26 9.13 -8.58
C ILE A 121 -1.11 8.13 -8.54
N VAL A 122 -1.02 7.37 -7.47
CA VAL A 122 0.02 6.36 -7.28
C VAL A 122 -0.63 4.98 -7.30
N VAL A 123 -0.25 4.15 -8.27
CA VAL A 123 -0.69 2.76 -8.34
C VAL A 123 0.45 1.89 -7.82
N HIS A 124 0.21 1.21 -6.70
CA HIS A 124 1.15 0.25 -6.17
C HIS A 124 0.71 -1.19 -6.53
N LEU A 125 1.39 -1.78 -7.50
CA LEU A 125 0.99 -3.02 -8.15
C LEU A 125 1.03 -4.23 -7.20
N GLN A 126 2.09 -4.33 -6.40
CA GLN A 126 2.28 -5.45 -5.47
C GLN A 126 1.26 -5.43 -4.33
N GLU A 127 1.00 -4.24 -3.78
CA GLU A 127 0.00 -4.06 -2.73
C GLU A 127 -1.44 -4.11 -3.26
N ARG A 128 -1.63 -3.95 -4.58
CA ARG A 128 -2.93 -3.86 -5.23
C ARG A 128 -3.77 -2.73 -4.63
N LYS A 129 -3.14 -1.57 -4.53
CA LYS A 129 -3.77 -0.34 -4.05
C LYS A 129 -3.46 0.82 -4.99
N LEU A 130 -4.39 1.75 -5.05
CA LEU A 130 -4.24 3.03 -5.71
C LEU A 130 -4.42 4.14 -4.68
N TYR A 131 -3.60 5.17 -4.75
CA TYR A 131 -3.63 6.33 -3.86
C TYR A 131 -3.85 7.58 -4.70
N LEU A 132 -4.80 8.43 -4.32
CA LEU A 132 -4.89 9.81 -4.80
C LEU A 132 -4.37 10.72 -3.69
N VAL A 133 -3.18 11.27 -3.88
CA VAL A 133 -2.54 12.13 -2.88
C VAL A 133 -3.36 13.40 -2.68
N GLN A 134 -3.67 13.70 -1.41
CA GLN A 134 -4.39 14.90 -0.99
C GLN A 134 -3.41 15.95 -0.45
N GLU A 135 -3.91 17.17 -0.31
CA GLU A 135 -3.25 18.17 0.54
C GLU A 135 -3.28 17.74 2.02
N GLY A 136 -2.46 18.35 2.86
CA GLY A 136 -2.47 18.08 4.30
C GLY A 136 -1.76 16.78 4.75
N GLY A 137 -1.09 16.08 3.83
CA GLY A 137 -0.28 14.90 4.16
C GLY A 137 -1.04 13.56 4.14
N ASP A 138 -2.25 13.55 3.58
CA ASP A 138 -3.06 12.34 3.42
C ASP A 138 -3.16 11.89 1.96
N ALA A 139 -3.70 10.69 1.76
CA ALA A 139 -4.12 10.17 0.48
C ALA A 139 -5.45 9.43 0.60
N ILE A 140 -6.26 9.49 -0.45
CA ILE A 140 -7.42 8.59 -0.57
C ILE A 140 -6.91 7.28 -1.18
N ARG A 141 -7.05 6.19 -0.45
CA ARG A 141 -6.64 4.85 -0.87
C ARG A 141 -7.84 4.07 -1.38
N TYR A 142 -7.64 3.38 -2.49
CA TYR A 142 -8.60 2.48 -3.13
C TYR A 142 -7.96 1.10 -3.30
N GLY A 143 -8.74 0.04 -3.13
CA GLY A 143 -8.30 -1.30 -3.56
C GLY A 143 -8.42 -1.42 -5.08
N VAL A 144 -7.48 -2.16 -5.69
CA VAL A 144 -7.51 -2.43 -7.12
C VAL A 144 -7.36 -3.91 -7.44
N GLY A 145 -7.93 -4.35 -8.55
CA GLY A 145 -7.55 -5.60 -9.21
C GLY A 145 -6.50 -5.30 -10.27
N ILE A 146 -5.42 -6.08 -10.32
CA ILE A 146 -4.33 -5.88 -11.29
C ILE A 146 -4.30 -7.07 -12.24
N GLY A 147 -4.54 -6.83 -13.53
CA GLY A 147 -4.38 -7.89 -14.53
C GLY A 147 -2.93 -8.14 -14.91
N LYS A 148 -2.64 -9.21 -15.65
CA LYS A 148 -1.29 -9.49 -16.19
C LYS A 148 -0.73 -8.31 -16.98
N ASP A 149 -1.57 -7.64 -17.76
CA ASP A 149 -1.17 -6.44 -18.50
C ASP A 149 -0.86 -5.25 -17.56
N GLY A 150 -1.47 -5.27 -16.38
CA GLY A 150 -1.21 -4.40 -15.23
C GLY A 150 0.27 -4.30 -14.84
N PHE A 151 1.06 -5.34 -15.09
CA PHE A 151 2.50 -5.42 -14.76
C PHE A 151 3.44 -5.11 -15.93
N ARG A 152 2.91 -4.79 -17.12
CA ARG A 152 3.73 -4.60 -18.33
C ARG A 152 4.42 -3.23 -18.39
N TRP A 153 4.02 -2.29 -17.54
CA TRP A 153 4.54 -0.94 -17.54
C TRP A 153 4.54 -0.37 -16.12
N SER A 154 5.61 0.34 -15.79
CA SER A 154 5.78 1.13 -14.56
C SER A 154 6.50 2.44 -14.90
N GLY A 155 6.37 3.44 -14.03
CA GLY A 155 6.97 4.75 -14.23
C GLY A 155 5.98 5.91 -14.12
N ARG A 156 6.40 7.08 -14.63
CA ARG A 156 5.64 8.32 -14.57
C ARG A 156 4.93 8.60 -15.89
N ALA A 157 3.68 9.03 -15.78
CA ALA A 157 2.80 9.38 -16.88
C ALA A 157 1.75 10.41 -16.41
N ASN A 158 0.77 10.69 -17.25
CA ASN A 158 -0.33 11.59 -16.92
C ASN A 158 -1.67 11.04 -17.44
N ILE A 159 -2.76 11.43 -16.79
CA ILE A 159 -4.10 11.24 -17.37
C ILE A 159 -4.26 12.18 -18.56
N GLN A 160 -4.54 11.63 -19.74
CA GLN A 160 -4.83 12.45 -20.92
C GLN A 160 -6.31 12.83 -20.98
N TYR A 161 -7.19 11.85 -20.75
CA TYR A 161 -8.63 12.04 -20.69
C TYR A 161 -9.30 10.92 -19.91
N GLY A 162 -10.53 11.19 -19.51
CA GLY A 162 -11.46 10.22 -18.96
C GLY A 162 -12.64 9.99 -19.90
N LYS A 163 -13.29 8.82 -19.77
CA LYS A 163 -14.58 8.54 -20.40
C LYS A 163 -15.56 7.96 -19.39
N GLU A 164 -16.80 8.38 -19.49
CA GLU A 164 -17.94 7.75 -18.83
C GLU A 164 -18.50 6.63 -19.69
N TRP A 165 -18.88 5.52 -19.04
CA TRP A 165 -19.43 4.32 -19.66
C TRP A 165 -18.73 3.97 -20.99
N PRO A 166 -17.40 3.74 -20.96
CA PRO A 166 -16.59 3.61 -22.17
C PRO A 166 -16.96 2.36 -22.98
N THR A 167 -16.87 2.48 -24.30
CA THR A 167 -16.89 1.32 -25.20
C THR A 167 -15.66 0.44 -24.93
N TRP A 168 -15.88 -0.87 -24.83
CA TRP A 168 -14.81 -1.85 -24.66
C TRP A 168 -14.67 -2.72 -25.90
N THR A 169 -13.45 -2.85 -26.41
CA THR A 169 -13.13 -3.79 -27.48
C THR A 169 -12.25 -4.91 -26.91
N PRO A 170 -12.66 -6.19 -27.00
CA PRO A 170 -11.84 -7.30 -26.55
C PRO A 170 -10.54 -7.38 -27.36
N PRO A 171 -9.38 -7.57 -26.71
CA PRO A 171 -8.14 -7.86 -27.41
C PRO A 171 -8.25 -9.12 -28.27
N PRO A 172 -7.60 -9.20 -29.44
CA PRO A 172 -7.67 -10.38 -30.31
C PRO A 172 -7.30 -11.69 -29.60
N GLU A 173 -6.31 -11.67 -28.71
CA GLU A 173 -5.87 -12.84 -27.95
C GLU A 173 -6.95 -13.30 -26.95
N MET A 174 -7.79 -12.37 -26.47
CA MET A 174 -8.92 -12.70 -25.62
C MET A 174 -10.02 -13.41 -26.42
N ILE A 175 -10.31 -12.95 -27.64
CA ILE A 175 -11.27 -13.60 -28.55
C ILE A 175 -10.79 -15.01 -28.90
N GLN A 176 -9.50 -15.22 -29.13
CA GLN A 176 -8.95 -16.56 -29.39
C GLN A 176 -9.21 -17.55 -28.23
N ARG A 177 -9.11 -17.07 -26.98
CA ARG A 177 -9.39 -17.89 -25.79
C ARG A 177 -10.88 -18.04 -25.48
N LYS A 178 -11.68 -17.06 -25.89
CA LYS A 178 -13.12 -16.92 -25.64
C LYS A 178 -13.84 -16.48 -26.91
N PRO A 179 -14.08 -17.40 -27.87
CA PRO A 179 -14.62 -17.07 -29.18
C PRO A 179 -15.98 -16.36 -29.15
N GLU A 180 -16.77 -16.55 -28.10
CA GLU A 180 -18.06 -15.89 -27.90
C GLU A 180 -17.95 -14.35 -27.80
N LEU A 181 -16.76 -13.83 -27.53
CA LEU A 181 -16.49 -12.39 -27.48
C LEU A 181 -16.38 -11.74 -28.86
N VAL A 182 -16.33 -12.52 -29.96
CA VAL A 182 -16.24 -12.00 -31.33
C VAL A 182 -17.39 -11.06 -31.68
N LYS A 183 -18.57 -11.25 -31.06
CA LYS A 183 -19.72 -10.33 -31.20
C LYS A 183 -19.40 -8.89 -30.78
N TRP A 184 -18.39 -8.70 -29.94
CA TRP A 184 -17.92 -7.41 -29.45
C TRP A 184 -16.64 -6.92 -30.14
N GLN A 185 -16.19 -7.56 -31.23
CA GLN A 185 -14.97 -7.15 -31.96
C GLN A 185 -15.02 -5.70 -32.46
N ASN A 186 -16.23 -5.15 -32.68
CA ASN A 186 -16.47 -3.76 -33.09
C ASN A 186 -16.82 -2.84 -31.90
N GLY A 187 -16.64 -3.32 -30.67
CA GLY A 187 -16.94 -2.59 -29.44
C GLY A 187 -18.23 -3.06 -28.76
N GLN A 188 -18.12 -3.45 -27.50
CA GLN A 188 -19.24 -3.54 -26.57
C GLN A 188 -19.57 -2.13 -26.07
N PRO A 189 -20.84 -1.68 -26.19
CA PRO A 189 -21.24 -0.37 -25.65
C PRO A 189 -21.06 -0.31 -24.13
N GLY A 190 -20.98 0.90 -23.60
CA GLY A 190 -20.98 1.14 -22.17
C GLY A 190 -22.24 0.57 -21.50
N GLY A 191 -22.08 0.02 -20.31
CA GLY A 191 -23.20 -0.46 -19.50
C GLY A 191 -22.77 -1.38 -18.36
N LEU A 192 -23.74 -1.86 -17.57
CA LEU A 192 -23.51 -2.62 -16.34
C LEU A 192 -22.70 -3.91 -16.54
N THR A 193 -22.72 -4.49 -17.74
CA THR A 193 -21.99 -5.73 -18.08
C THR A 193 -20.68 -5.46 -18.82
N ASN A 194 -20.32 -4.19 -19.04
CA ASN A 194 -19.09 -3.82 -19.74
C ASN A 194 -17.86 -4.03 -18.82
N PRO A 195 -16.81 -4.75 -19.28
CA PRO A 195 -15.61 -5.01 -18.47
C PRO A 195 -14.82 -3.77 -18.03
N LEU A 196 -14.98 -2.64 -18.71
CA LEU A 196 -14.37 -1.35 -18.32
C LEU A 196 -15.17 -0.59 -17.25
N GLY A 197 -16.38 -1.06 -16.91
CA GLY A 197 -17.22 -0.49 -15.88
C GLY A 197 -17.69 0.93 -16.19
N ALA A 198 -17.95 1.69 -15.12
CA ALA A 198 -18.60 3.00 -15.21
C ALA A 198 -17.69 4.11 -15.76
N ARG A 199 -16.37 4.02 -15.59
CA ARG A 199 -15.40 5.04 -15.97
C ARG A 199 -14.09 4.40 -16.43
N ALA A 200 -13.38 5.06 -17.33
CA ALA A 200 -11.99 4.75 -17.66
C ALA A 200 -11.14 6.01 -17.80
N LEU A 201 -9.94 5.97 -17.24
CA LEU A 201 -8.90 6.99 -17.31
C LEU A 201 -7.76 6.48 -18.20
N TYR A 202 -7.41 7.26 -19.21
CA TYR A 202 -6.44 6.89 -20.24
C TYR A 202 -5.10 7.55 -19.94
N ILE A 203 -4.06 6.72 -19.80
CA ILE A 203 -2.75 7.14 -19.32
C ILE A 203 -1.80 7.30 -20.50
N TYR A 204 -1.16 8.46 -20.57
CA TYR A 204 -0.24 8.84 -21.62
C TYR A 204 1.13 9.16 -21.04
N GLN A 205 2.18 8.73 -21.74
CA GLN A 205 3.57 9.07 -21.45
C GLN A 205 4.14 9.77 -22.67
N ASP A 206 4.71 10.96 -22.49
CA ASP A 206 5.31 11.77 -23.56
C ASP A 206 4.39 11.98 -24.78
N GLY A 207 3.10 12.22 -24.52
CA GLY A 207 2.07 12.43 -25.54
C GLY A 207 1.61 11.16 -26.27
N LYS A 208 2.11 9.98 -25.88
CA LYS A 208 1.73 8.69 -26.47
C LYS A 208 0.85 7.89 -25.51
N ASP A 209 -0.14 7.21 -26.07
CA ASP A 209 -0.97 6.28 -25.31
C ASP A 209 -0.12 5.10 -24.84
N THR A 210 -0.12 4.85 -23.53
CA THR A 210 0.65 3.75 -22.93
C THR A 210 0.03 2.37 -23.16
N GLY A 211 -1.23 2.29 -23.61
CA GLY A 211 -1.96 1.02 -23.53
C GLY A 211 -2.49 0.71 -22.12
N TYR A 212 -2.14 1.52 -21.11
CA TYR A 212 -2.51 1.36 -19.71
C TYR A 212 -3.70 2.23 -19.28
N ARG A 213 -4.60 1.67 -18.46
CA ARG A 213 -5.87 2.31 -18.08
C ARG A 213 -6.19 2.04 -16.62
N ILE A 214 -6.76 3.03 -15.96
CA ILE A 214 -7.41 2.87 -14.65
C ILE A 214 -8.91 2.91 -14.93
N HIS A 215 -9.63 1.84 -14.62
CA HIS A 215 -11.03 1.72 -15.02
C HIS A 215 -11.88 1.00 -13.97
N GLY A 216 -13.20 1.10 -14.11
CA GLY A 216 -14.15 0.39 -13.26
C GLY A 216 -14.27 -1.08 -13.61
N SER A 217 -15.01 -1.84 -12.80
CA SER A 217 -15.38 -3.21 -13.13
C SER A 217 -16.68 -3.57 -12.44
N PRO A 218 -17.59 -4.29 -13.12
CA PRO A 218 -18.73 -4.92 -12.44
C PRO A 218 -18.29 -6.09 -11.55
N GLU A 219 -17.10 -6.66 -11.77
CA GLU A 219 -16.54 -7.77 -11.00
C GLU A 219 -15.87 -7.28 -9.71
N TRP A 220 -16.63 -6.71 -8.77
CA TRP A 220 -16.10 -6.19 -7.50
C TRP A 220 -15.31 -7.23 -6.69
N ALA A 221 -15.59 -8.53 -6.87
CA ALA A 221 -14.87 -9.61 -6.20
C ALA A 221 -13.42 -9.78 -6.68
N SER A 222 -13.05 -9.18 -7.82
CA SER A 222 -11.67 -9.20 -8.36
C SER A 222 -10.70 -8.26 -7.64
N ILE A 223 -11.21 -7.36 -6.79
CA ILE A 223 -10.41 -6.34 -6.13
C ILE A 223 -9.52 -6.98 -5.05
N GLY A 224 -8.25 -6.58 -5.05
CA GLY A 224 -7.23 -7.20 -4.21
C GLY A 224 -6.70 -8.53 -4.75
N GLN A 225 -7.04 -8.91 -5.99
CA GLN A 225 -6.56 -10.13 -6.66
C GLN A 225 -5.69 -9.82 -7.89
N ALA A 226 -4.87 -10.81 -8.28
CA ALA A 226 -4.16 -10.82 -9.55
C ALA A 226 -5.04 -11.48 -10.63
N MET A 227 -5.29 -10.76 -11.72
CA MET A 227 -6.21 -11.17 -12.78
C MET A 227 -5.47 -11.61 -14.03
N SER A 228 -6.10 -12.46 -14.86
CA SER A 228 -5.47 -12.98 -16.08
C SER A 228 -5.31 -11.96 -17.22
N SER A 229 -6.03 -10.83 -17.15
CA SER A 229 -6.08 -9.82 -18.23
C SER A 229 -6.47 -8.43 -17.71
N GLY A 230 -6.08 -7.39 -18.45
CA GLY A 230 -6.47 -6.00 -18.16
C GLY A 230 -5.46 -5.23 -17.30
N CYS A 231 -5.69 -3.92 -17.16
CA CYS A 231 -4.79 -2.99 -16.48
C CYS A 231 -5.14 -2.89 -14.98
N VAL A 232 -5.65 -1.74 -14.53
CA VAL A 232 -6.04 -1.48 -13.14
C VAL A 232 -7.55 -1.36 -13.04
N ARG A 233 -8.16 -2.24 -12.24
CA ARG A 233 -9.61 -2.32 -12.04
C ARG A 233 -9.98 -1.78 -10.67
N LEU A 234 -10.98 -0.92 -10.60
CA LEU A 234 -11.61 -0.45 -9.38
C LEU A 234 -13.06 -0.94 -9.32
N ILE A 235 -13.63 -0.94 -8.12
CA ILE A 235 -15.08 -1.02 -7.95
C ILE A 235 -15.72 0.17 -8.69
N ASN A 236 -16.90 -0.02 -9.30
CA ASN A 236 -17.57 1.05 -10.03
C ASN A 236 -17.77 2.33 -9.19
N GLN A 237 -18.20 2.19 -7.94
CA GLN A 237 -18.34 3.29 -6.98
C GLN A 237 -17.00 4.04 -6.74
N ASP A 238 -15.90 3.30 -6.71
CA ASP A 238 -14.57 3.85 -6.45
C ASP A 238 -13.98 4.53 -7.67
N ILE A 239 -14.18 4.00 -8.89
CA ILE A 239 -13.76 4.71 -10.10
C ILE A 239 -14.59 5.96 -10.35
N ILE A 240 -15.89 5.96 -9.99
CA ILE A 240 -16.75 7.15 -10.10
C ILE A 240 -16.23 8.26 -9.17
N ASP A 241 -15.91 7.91 -7.93
CA ASP A 241 -15.32 8.84 -6.97
C ASP A 241 -13.96 9.35 -7.46
N LEU A 242 -13.03 8.47 -7.85
CA LEU A 242 -11.72 8.87 -8.38
C LEU A 242 -11.87 9.78 -9.61
N TYR A 243 -12.74 9.41 -10.56
CA TYR A 243 -12.98 10.16 -11.79
C TYR A 243 -13.46 11.58 -11.51
N SER A 244 -14.32 11.77 -10.49
CA SER A 244 -14.84 13.08 -10.09
C SER A 244 -13.76 14.01 -9.51
N ARG A 245 -12.65 13.45 -9.04
CA ARG A 245 -11.56 14.17 -8.35
C ARG A 245 -10.37 14.48 -9.24
N VAL A 246 -10.26 13.82 -10.38
CA VAL A 246 -9.11 13.91 -11.27
C VAL A 246 -9.46 14.70 -12.52
N SER A 247 -8.47 15.41 -13.03
CA SER A 247 -8.56 16.24 -14.23
C SER A 247 -7.55 15.80 -15.28
N LYS A 248 -7.60 16.43 -16.46
CA LYS A 248 -6.58 16.22 -17.48
C LYS A 248 -5.22 16.67 -16.95
N LYS A 249 -4.17 15.93 -17.29
CA LYS A 249 -2.77 16.11 -16.88
C LYS A 249 -2.44 15.71 -15.44
N ASN A 250 -3.39 15.22 -14.64
CA ASN A 250 -3.08 14.68 -13.31
C ASN A 250 -1.92 13.67 -13.42
N PRO A 251 -0.85 13.82 -12.62
CA PRO A 251 0.29 12.92 -12.65
C PRO A 251 -0.13 11.52 -12.22
N VAL A 252 0.44 10.51 -12.88
CA VAL A 252 0.28 9.10 -12.54
C VAL A 252 1.66 8.50 -12.34
N VAL A 253 1.83 7.75 -11.26
CA VAL A 253 3.03 6.99 -10.95
C VAL A 253 2.63 5.54 -10.73
N VAL A 254 3.24 4.61 -11.44
CA VAL A 254 2.99 3.16 -11.28
C VAL A 254 4.26 2.50 -10.76
N VAL A 255 4.15 1.81 -9.62
CA VAL A 255 5.26 1.19 -8.86
C VAL A 255 4.97 -0.24 -8.39
#